data_AF-A0A1N7IDY5-F1
#
_entry.id   AF-A0A1N7IDY5-F1
#
_cell.length_a   1.000
_cell.length_b   1.000
_cell.length_c   1.000
_cell.angle_alpha   90.00
_cell.angle_beta   90.00
_cell.angle_gamma   90.00
#
_symmetry.space_group_name_H-M   'P 1'
#
loop_
_entity.id
_entity.type
_entity.pdbx_description
1 polymer ?
#
loop_
_entity_poly.entity_id
_entity_poly.type
_entity_poly.pdbx_seq_one_letter_code
_entity_poly.pdbx_strand_id
1 'polypeptide(L)' 'MAGNFGYETYVISDATATFDRIGIHGEKYDSELIHLTSLANLNDEFATVWTSEKLLNEL' A
#
# COMPACT_ATOMS: atom_id res chain seq x y z
N MET A 1 -7.68 -8.02 -5.34
CA MET A 1 -6.79 -6.90 -5.74
C MET A 1 -6.78 -6.83 -7.26
N ALA A 2 -6.58 -5.64 -7.86
CA ALA A 2 -6.61 -5.48 -9.32
C ALA A 2 -5.60 -6.40 -10.04
N GLY A 3 -4.43 -6.65 -9.43
CA GLY A 3 -3.45 -7.63 -9.92
C GLY A 3 -4.02 -9.05 -10.13
N ASN A 4 -4.98 -9.50 -9.32
CA ASN A 4 -5.63 -10.81 -9.48
C ASN A 4 -6.46 -10.91 -10.77
N PHE A 5 -6.82 -9.77 -11.37
CA PHE A 5 -7.56 -9.70 -12.63
C PHE A 5 -6.64 -9.41 -13.83
N GLY A 6 -5.31 -9.43 -13.63
CA GLY A 6 -4.33 -9.23 -14.70
C GLY A 6 -4.05 -7.78 -15.07
N TYR A 7 -4.50 -6.81 -14.27
CA TYR A 7 -4.13 -5.40 -14.47
C TYR A 7 -2.71 -5.14 -13.97
N GLU A 8 -1.94 -4.40 -14.77
CA GLU A 8 -0.72 -3.76 -14.29
C GLU A 8 -1.11 -2.68 -13.28
N THR A 9 -0.80 -2.95 -12.01
CA THR A 9 -1.31 -2.16 -10.88
C THR A 9 -0.17 -1.43 -10.21
N TYR A 10 -0.35 -0.13 -9.98
CA TYR A 10 0.58 0.70 -9.22
C TYR A 10 -0.12 1.27 -7.99
N VAL A 11 0.59 1.30 -6.86
CA VAL A 11 0.15 1.97 -5.64
C VAL A 11 1.12 3.09 -5.33
N ILE A 12 0.59 4.32 -5.17
CA ILE A 12 1.39 5.50 -4.89
C ILE A 12 1.47 5.71 -3.37
N SER A 13 2.62 5.37 -2.79
CA SER A 13 2.81 5.21 -1.34
C SER A 13 2.59 6.49 -0.53
N ASP A 14 2.96 7.63 -1.10
CA ASP A 14 2.83 8.97 -0.52
C ASP A 14 1.52 9.68 -0.92
N ALA A 15 0.70 9.06 -1.76
CA ALA A 15 -0.64 9.54 -2.13
C ALA A 15 -1.77 8.65 -1.57
N THR A 16 -1.48 7.84 -0.56
CA THR A 16 -2.43 6.97 0.13
C THR A 16 -2.31 7.13 1.64
N ALA A 17 -3.38 6.84 2.36
CA ALA A 17 -3.42 6.94 3.81
C ALA A 17 -4.28 5.83 4.42
N THR A 18 -4.00 5.53 5.68
CA THR A 18 -4.78 4.59 6.49
C THR A 18 -4.94 5.14 7.91
N PHE A 19 -5.61 4.39 8.77
CA PHE A 19 -5.88 4.75 10.15
C PHE A 19 -5.36 3.66 11.08
N ASP A 20 -5.29 4.00 12.37
CA ASP A 20 -5.06 3.02 13.43
C ASP A 20 -6.05 1.86 13.31
N ARG A 21 -5.58 0.65 13.61
CA ARG A 21 -6.41 -0.56 13.58
C ARG A 21 -6.35 -1.28 14.92
N ILE A 22 -7.48 -1.88 15.28
CA ILE A 22 -7.56 -2.81 16.39
C ILE A 22 -7.38 -4.22 15.82
N GLY A 23 -6.35 -4.91 16.29
CA GLY A 23 -6.06 -6.28 15.92
C GLY A 23 -7.06 -7.26 16.51
N ILE A 24 -6.95 -8.52 16.08
CA ILE A 24 -7.90 -9.57 16.45
C ILE A 24 -7.85 -9.96 17.93
N HIS A 25 -6.81 -9.53 18.65
CA HIS A 25 -6.66 -9.71 20.10
C HIS A 25 -6.86 -8.41 20.89
N GLY A 26 -7.37 -7.35 20.24
CA GLY A 26 -7.65 -6.05 20.85
C GLY A 26 -6.45 -5.11 20.91
N GLU A 27 -5.30 -5.51 20.39
CA GLU A 27 -4.10 -4.68 20.30
C GLU A 27 -4.31 -3.50 19.34
N LYS A 28 -3.75 -2.34 19.68
CA LYS A 28 -3.79 -1.17 18.79
C LYS A 28 -2.52 -1.14 17.95
N TYR A 29 -2.69 -1.18 16.63
CA TYR A 29 -1.64 -0.91 15.66
C TYR A 29 -1.78 0.53 15.16
N ASP A 30 -0.67 1.27 15.20
CA ASP A 30 -0.63 2.62 14.67
C ASP A 30 -0.79 2.63 13.14
N SER A 31 -1.32 3.72 12.62
CA SER A 31 -1.58 3.88 11.18
C SER A 31 -0.32 3.74 10.34
N GLU A 32 0.85 4.13 10.84
CA GLU A 32 2.12 4.05 10.10
C GLU A 32 2.53 2.59 9.89
N LEU A 33 2.48 1.77 10.94
CA LEU A 33 2.72 0.34 10.88
C LEU A 33 1.73 -0.36 9.95
N ILE A 34 0.44 -0.01 10.02
CA ILE A 34 -0.57 -0.55 9.10
C ILE A 34 -0.28 -0.13 7.66
N HIS A 35 0.11 1.12 7.42
CA HIS A 35 0.44 1.64 6.09
C HIS A 35 1.62 0.87 5.49
N LEU A 36 2.74 0.81 6.22
CA LEU A 36 3.96 0.16 5.77
C LEU A 36 3.77 -1.35 5.57
N THR A 37 3.03 -2.02 6.48
CA THR A 37 2.74 -3.46 6.35
C THR A 37 1.85 -3.73 5.13
N SER A 38 0.85 -2.87 4.89
CA SER A 38 -0.02 -3.01 3.71
C SER A 38 0.76 -2.79 2.41
N LEU A 39 1.63 -1.78 2.34
CA LEU A 39 2.50 -1.56 1.19
C LEU A 39 3.45 -2.73 0.96
N ALA A 40 4.04 -3.30 2.01
CA ALA A 40 4.91 -4.46 1.92
C ALA A 40 4.17 -5.70 1.39
N ASN A 41 2.94 -5.95 1.85
CA ASN A 41 2.13 -7.08 1.36
C ASN A 41 1.66 -6.89 -0.08
N LEU A 42 1.52 -5.64 -0.54
CA LEU A 42 1.09 -5.35 -1.90
C LEU A 42 2.25 -5.42 -2.91
N ASN A 43 3.45 -4.98 -2.49
CA ASN A 43 4.59 -4.84 -3.38
C ASN A 43 5.02 -6.20 -3.94
N ASP A 44 5.28 -6.25 -5.24
CA ASP A 44 5.74 -7.41 -6.02
C ASP A 44 4.74 -8.58 -6.14
N GLU A 45 3.74 -8.69 -5.27
CA GLU A 45 2.69 -9.71 -5.34
C GLU A 45 1.42 -9.21 -6.05
N PHE A 46 0.96 -8.00 -5.73
CA PHE A 46 -0.34 -7.49 -6.19
C PHE A 46 -0.28 -6.13 -6.88
N ALA A 47 0.82 -5.39 -6.70
CA ALA A 47 1.07 -4.10 -7.32
C ALA A 47 2.58 -3.76 -7.28
N THR A 48 2.99 -2.81 -8.11
CA THR A 48 4.27 -2.11 -7.93
C THR A 48 4.05 -0.87 -7.06
N VAL A 49 4.82 -0.70 -6.00
CA VAL A 49 4.72 0.48 -5.13
C VAL A 49 5.68 1.58 -5.61
N TRP A 50 5.15 2.76 -5.95
CA TRP A 50 5.91 3.94 -6.38
C TRP A 50 5.63 5.15 -5.48
N THR A 51 6.48 6.17 -5.57
CA THR A 51 6.19 7.51 -5.05
C THR A 51 5.51 8.36 -6.12
N SER A 52 4.82 9.42 -5.70
CA SER A 52 4.20 10.40 -6.61
C SER A 52 5.23 11.08 -7.50
N GLU A 53 6.42 11.39 -6.95
CA GLU A 53 7.56 11.90 -7.70
C GLU A 53 7.98 10.95 -8.82
N LYS A 54 8.13 9.66 -8.52
CA LYS A 54 8.50 8.66 -9.54
C LYS A 54 7.43 8.56 -10.62
N LEU A 55 6.16 8.49 -10.24
CA LEU A 55 5.05 8.48 -11.19
C LEU A 55 5.13 9.68 -12.15
N LEU A 56 5.31 10.89 -11.62
CA LEU A 56 5.35 12.10 -12.44
C LEU A 56 6.58 12.18 -13.35
N ASN A 57 7.68 11.50 -13.03
CA ASN A 57 8.89 11.46 -13.86
C ASN A 57 8.81 10.40 -14.98
N GLU A 58 7.99 9.37 -14.83
CA GLU A 58 7.83 8.26 -15.80
C GLU A 58 6.64 8.45 -16.75
N LEU A 59 5.81 9.48 -16.53
CA LEU A 59 4.71 9.92 -17.41
C LEU A 59 5.21 10.80 -18.56
#